data_AF-A0A365XP94-F1
#
_entry.id   AF-A0A365XP94-F1
#
_cell.length_a   1.000
_cell.length_b   1.000
_cell.length_c   1.000
_cell.angle_alpha   90.00
_cell.angle_beta   90.00
_cell.angle_gamma   90.00
#
_symmetry.space_group_name_H-M   'P 1'
#
loop_
_entity.id
_entity.type
_entity.pdbx_description
1 polymer ?
#
loop_
_entity_poly.entity_id
_entity_poly.type
_entity_poly.pdbx_seq_one_letter_code
_entity_poly.pdbx_strand_id
1 'polypeptide(L)'
;MGKFKSYVLALILLVLLGALTLYLVIPGKDAFEEYRIIRVAATDKKEAVFIRQKIWGLTSDHRIVYITASKEDKKDPDGKTDYIFNGFSSVFYKQEKDTIFIFCSVPSDIPPNWNSPYHVVQVKLNNPDEMDLLDKENYKKKALILVN
;
A
#
# COMPACT_ATOMS: atom_id res chain seq x y z
N MET A 1 17.19 -47.34 19.98
CA MET A 1 17.27 -46.12 20.81
C MET A 1 16.60 -46.40 22.14
N GLY A 2 17.27 -46.17 23.27
CA GLY A 2 16.69 -46.45 24.60
C GLY A 2 15.48 -45.55 24.87
N LYS A 3 14.45 -46.08 25.54
CA LYS A 3 13.18 -45.39 25.85
C LYS A 3 13.41 -43.98 26.42
N PHE A 4 14.45 -43.80 27.22
CA PHE A 4 14.88 -42.51 27.76
C PHE A 4 15.17 -41.45 26.69
N LYS A 5 15.90 -41.78 25.62
CA LYS A 5 16.21 -40.83 24.53
C LYS A 5 14.95 -40.40 23.76
N SER A 6 13.98 -41.31 23.63
CA SER A 6 12.69 -41.01 22.99
C SER A 6 11.84 -40.05 23.84
N TYR A 7 11.82 -40.19 25.16
CA TYR A 7 11.12 -39.25 26.05
C TYR A 7 11.75 -37.86 26.02
N VAL A 8 13.08 -37.78 26.04
CA VAL A 8 13.79 -36.50 25.92
C VAL A 8 13.49 -35.82 24.58
N LEU A 9 13.50 -36.58 23.47
CA LEU A 9 13.17 -36.04 22.15
C LEU A 9 11.73 -35.53 22.09
N ALA A 10 10.77 -36.29 22.63
CA ALA A 10 9.37 -35.89 22.67
C ALA A 10 9.15 -34.61 23.50
N LEU A 11 9.84 -34.48 24.64
CA LEU A 11 9.80 -33.29 25.48
C LEU A 11 10.32 -32.05 24.73
N ILE A 12 11.46 -32.17 24.04
CA ILE A 12 12.03 -31.08 23.24
C ILE A 12 11.05 -30.65 22.14
N LEU A 13 10.43 -31.62 21.46
CA LEU A 13 9.50 -31.35 20.36
C LEU A 13 8.23 -30.67 20.88
N LEU A 14 7.75 -31.04 22.06
CA LEU A 14 6.60 -30.43 22.73
C LEU A 14 6.91 -28.99 23.18
N VAL A 15 8.12 -28.73 23.69
CA VAL A 15 8.56 -27.38 24.04
C VAL A 15 8.67 -26.50 22.78
N LEU A 16 9.22 -27.02 21.69
CA LEU A 16 9.29 -26.29 20.41
C LEU A 16 7.90 -25.98 19.85
N LEU A 17 6.97 -26.94 19.92
CA LEU A 17 5.59 -26.71 19.49
C LEU A 17 4.90 -25.65 20.36
N GLY A 18 5.09 -25.72 21.69
CA GLY A 18 4.54 -24.74 22.63
C GLY A 18 5.11 -23.34 22.42
N ALA A 19 6.41 -23.21 22.13
CA ALA A 19 7.03 -21.95 21.77
C ALA A 19 6.49 -21.40 20.45
N LEU A 20 6.27 -22.26 19.45
CA LEU A 20 5.70 -21.87 18.16
C LEU A 20 4.25 -21.41 18.29
N THR A 21 3.41 -22.12 19.05
CA THR A 21 2.01 -21.71 19.27
C THR A 21 1.93 -20.41 20.06
N LEU A 22 2.74 -20.24 21.11
CA LEU A 22 2.87 -18.95 21.81
C LEU A 22 3.29 -17.84 20.85
N TYR A 23 4.30 -18.08 20.01
CA TYR A 23 4.76 -17.11 19.01
C TYR A 23 3.66 -16.71 18.03
N LEU A 24 2.79 -17.64 17.61
CA LEU A 24 1.68 -17.36 16.68
C LEU A 24 0.49 -16.64 17.34
N VAL A 25 0.32 -16.76 18.66
CA VAL A 25 -0.83 -16.17 19.39
C VAL A 25 -0.51 -14.78 19.94
N ILE A 26 0.75 -14.31 19.92
CA ILE A 26 1.12 -12.94 20.33
C ILE A 26 0.37 -11.93 19.44
N PRO A 27 -0.54 -11.11 20.00
CA PRO A 27 -1.27 -10.10 19.23
C PRO A 27 -0.30 -9.05 18.69
N GLY A 28 -0.50 -8.62 17.44
CA GLY A 28 0.29 -7.54 16.82
C GLY A 28 1.55 -8.00 16.10
N LYS A 29 1.82 -9.31 15.96
CA LYS A 29 2.94 -9.76 15.14
C LYS A 29 2.67 -9.76 13.63
N ASP A 30 1.40 -9.72 13.24
CA ASP A 30 0.96 -9.44 11.87
C ASP A 30 0.97 -7.94 11.55
N ALA A 31 1.35 -7.09 12.51
CA ALA A 31 1.39 -5.64 12.38
C ALA A 31 2.68 -5.12 11.73
N PHE A 32 3.35 -5.93 10.90
CA PHE A 32 4.37 -5.37 10.01
C PHE A 32 3.65 -4.51 8.97
N GLU A 33 3.44 -3.26 9.34
CA GLU A 33 2.87 -2.26 8.46
C GLU A 33 4.00 -1.45 7.85
N GLU A 34 4.13 -1.54 6.53
CA GLU A 34 5.02 -0.67 5.78
C GLU A 34 4.23 0.51 5.24
N TYR A 35 4.68 1.71 5.56
CA TYR A 35 4.12 2.96 5.07
C TYR A 35 5.10 3.66 4.14
N ARG A 36 4.64 3.99 2.94
CA ARG A 36 5.36 4.89 2.04
C ARG A 36 4.53 6.15 1.81
N ILE A 37 5.18 7.30 1.90
CA ILE A 37 4.54 8.60 1.70
C ILE A 37 5.28 9.32 0.56
N ILE A 38 4.53 9.64 -0.49
CA ILE A 38 5.00 10.42 -1.61
C ILE A 38 4.30 11.79 -1.52
N ARG A 39 5.09 12.83 -1.32
CA ARG A 39 4.59 14.21 -1.33
C ARG A 39 4.52 14.70 -2.78
N VAL A 40 3.32 15.01 -3.24
CA VAL A 40 3.10 15.64 -4.55
C VAL A 40 3.56 17.10 -4.46
N ALA A 41 4.33 17.56 -5.44
CA ALA A 41 5.00 18.85 -5.36
C ALA A 41 3.99 20.00 -5.34
N ALA A 42 4.14 20.91 -4.38
CA ALA A 42 3.29 22.09 -4.28
C ALA A 42 3.65 23.08 -5.40
N THR A 43 2.76 23.30 -6.36
CA THR A 43 2.84 24.48 -7.25
C THR A 43 2.18 25.65 -6.52
N ASP A 44 2.92 26.72 -6.27
CA ASP A 44 2.42 28.02 -5.81
C ASP A 44 1.65 28.07 -4.48
N LYS A 45 2.35 27.85 -3.35
CA LYS A 45 1.79 27.98 -1.97
C LYS A 45 0.54 27.13 -1.67
N LYS A 46 0.11 26.26 -2.58
CA LYS A 46 -0.98 25.31 -2.40
C LYS A 46 -0.60 24.27 -1.34
N GLU A 47 -1.58 23.83 -0.57
CA GLU A 47 -1.39 22.75 0.40
C GLU A 47 -0.95 21.48 -0.32
N ALA A 48 -0.01 20.74 0.26
CA ALA A 48 0.52 19.53 -0.36
C ALA A 48 -0.53 18.41 -0.32
N VAL A 49 -0.61 17.65 -1.41
CA VAL A 49 -1.31 16.37 -1.45
C VAL A 49 -0.30 15.26 -1.26
N PHE A 50 -0.72 14.21 -0.56
CA PHE A 50 0.10 13.05 -0.27
C PHE A 50 -0.50 11.83 -0.95
N ILE A 51 0.34 11.07 -1.64
CA ILE A 51 0.02 9.72 -2.08
C ILE A 51 0.68 8.79 -1.07
N ARG A 52 -0.13 8.01 -0.37
CA ARG A 52 0.33 7.09 0.67
C ARG A 52 0.08 5.67 0.23
N GLN A 53 0.97 4.78 0.63
CA GLN A 53 0.84 3.35 0.47
C GLN A 53 0.98 2.69 1.83
N LYS A 54 0.04 1.81 2.16
CA LYS A 54 0.09 0.95 3.34
C LYS A 54 0.10 -0.49 2.87
N ILE A 55 1.14 -1.24 3.27
CA ILE A 55 1.24 -2.69 3.09
C ILE A 55 1.20 -3.33 4.47
N TRP A 56 0.44 -4.41 4.64
CA TRP A 56 0.41 -5.17 5.90
C TRP A 56 0.16 -6.65 5.65
N GLY A 57 0.22 -7.43 6.73
CA GLY A 57 0.13 -8.88 6.70
C GLY A 57 1.50 -9.55 6.57
N LEU A 58 1.64 -10.74 7.14
CA LEU A 58 2.92 -11.46 7.21
C LEU A 58 3.53 -11.75 5.82
N THR A 59 2.69 -11.84 4.79
CA THR A 59 3.10 -12.10 3.41
C THR A 59 2.99 -10.87 2.50
N SER A 60 2.73 -9.69 3.07
CA SER A 60 2.46 -8.45 2.32
C SER A 60 1.29 -8.60 1.34
N ASP A 61 0.32 -9.43 1.70
CA ASP A 61 -0.90 -9.76 0.95
C ASP A 61 -2.04 -8.77 1.18
N HIS A 62 -1.78 -7.70 1.93
CA HIS A 62 -2.65 -6.54 1.98
C HIS A 62 -1.92 -5.29 1.54
N ARG A 63 -2.50 -4.57 0.58
CA ARG A 63 -1.99 -3.29 0.09
C ARG A 63 -3.12 -2.34 -0.23
N ILE A 64 -2.96 -1.09 0.17
CA ILE A 64 -3.78 0.04 -0.26
C ILE A 64 -2.88 1.19 -0.67
N VAL A 65 -3.30 1.90 -1.71
CA VAL A 65 -2.76 3.21 -2.07
C VAL A 65 -3.89 4.22 -1.88
N TYR A 66 -3.61 5.35 -1.26
CA TYR A 66 -4.61 6.39 -1.07
C TYR A 66 -4.02 7.78 -1.24
N ILE A 67 -4.88 8.70 -1.66
CA ILE A 67 -4.52 10.10 -1.91
C ILE A 67 -5.26 10.94 -0.88
N THR A 68 -4.52 11.71 -0.11
CA THR A 68 -5.07 12.53 0.97
C THR A 68 -4.54 13.96 0.91
N ALA A 69 -5.41 14.91 1.24
CA ALA A 69 -5.03 16.30 1.49
C ALA A 69 -4.66 16.53 2.97
N SER A 70 -4.83 15.53 3.82
CA SER A 70 -4.53 15.64 5.24
C SER A 70 -3.02 15.72 5.47
N LYS A 71 -2.59 16.75 6.22
CA LYS A 71 -1.20 16.89 6.70
C LYS A 71 -0.91 15.96 7.89
N GLU A 72 -1.94 15.47 8.55
CA GLU A 72 -1.77 14.51 9.64
C GLU A 72 -1.25 13.18 9.07
N ASP A 73 -0.31 12.54 9.75
CA ASP A 73 0.09 11.15 9.52
C ASP A 73 -1.04 10.19 9.95
N LYS A 74 -2.23 10.38 9.40
CA LYS A 74 -3.30 9.39 9.41
C LYS A 74 -2.77 8.12 8.76
N LYS A 75 -2.67 7.08 9.57
CA LYS A 75 -2.23 5.75 9.14
C LYS A 75 -3.26 5.09 8.23
N ASP A 76 -4.54 5.34 8.49
CA ASP A 76 -5.64 4.73 7.76
C ASP A 76 -6.40 5.76 6.92
N PRO A 77 -6.84 5.39 5.71
CA PRO A 77 -7.60 6.28 4.85
C PRO A 77 -9.06 6.44 5.31
N ASP A 78 -9.66 7.58 5.01
CA ASP A 78 -11.08 7.86 5.20
C ASP A 78 -11.79 7.97 3.85
N GLY A 79 -12.75 7.07 3.59
CA GLY A 79 -13.50 7.06 2.33
C GLY A 79 -14.35 8.31 2.08
N LYS A 80 -14.51 9.19 3.07
CA LYS A 80 -15.17 10.49 2.88
C LYS A 80 -14.23 11.56 2.36
N THR A 81 -12.93 11.47 2.64
CA THR A 81 -11.96 12.54 2.37
C THR A 81 -10.80 12.12 1.49
N ASP A 82 -10.59 10.82 1.29
CA ASP A 82 -9.43 10.27 0.59
C ASP A 82 -9.87 9.43 -0.61
N TYR A 83 -9.09 9.46 -1.69
CA TYR A 83 -9.23 8.48 -2.77
C TYR A 83 -8.55 7.19 -2.32
N ILE A 84 -9.22 6.05 -2.42
CA ILE A 84 -8.74 4.75 -1.93
C ILE A 84 -8.69 3.76 -3.09
N PHE A 85 -7.48 3.33 -3.41
CA PHE A 85 -7.18 2.33 -4.43
C PHE A 85 -6.83 1.02 -3.72
N ASN A 86 -7.75 0.07 -3.78
CA ASN A 86 -7.59 -1.22 -3.13
C ASN A 86 -6.91 -2.24 -4.06
N GLY A 87 -6.08 -3.10 -3.48
CA GLY A 87 -5.51 -4.26 -4.15
C GLY A 87 -4.06 -4.10 -4.62
N PHE A 88 -3.61 -5.09 -5.40
CA PHE A 88 -2.21 -5.27 -5.79
C PHE A 88 -1.84 -4.62 -7.13
N SER A 89 -2.82 -4.16 -7.89
CA SER A 89 -2.59 -3.52 -9.19
C SER A 89 -1.69 -2.30 -9.04
N SER A 90 -0.76 -2.11 -9.96
CA SER A 90 0.17 -0.99 -9.92
C SER A 90 -0.59 0.33 -10.03
N VAL A 91 -0.19 1.31 -9.22
CA VAL A 91 -0.70 2.68 -9.34
C VAL A 91 0.42 3.54 -9.85
N PHE A 92 0.19 4.26 -10.94
CA PHE A 92 1.12 5.24 -11.47
C PHE A 92 0.51 6.62 -11.33
N TYR A 93 1.35 7.63 -11.13
CA TYR A 93 0.89 9.01 -11.13
C TYR A 93 1.79 9.93 -11.95
N LYS A 94 1.21 11.04 -12.40
CA LYS A 94 1.94 12.23 -12.81
C LYS A 94 1.18 13.46 -12.37
N GLN A 95 1.89 14.57 -12.21
CA GLN A 95 1.31 15.85 -11.89
C GLN A 95 1.48 16.79 -13.09
N GLU A 96 0.39 17.44 -13.49
CA GLU A 96 0.42 18.54 -14.44
C GLU A 96 -0.31 19.72 -13.81
N LYS A 97 0.43 20.77 -13.45
CA LYS A 97 -0.08 21.95 -12.73
C LYS A 97 -0.84 21.52 -11.46
N ASP A 98 -2.14 21.80 -11.41
CA ASP A 98 -3.07 21.50 -10.33
C ASP A 98 -3.86 20.20 -10.54
N THR A 99 -3.50 19.40 -11.54
CA THR A 99 -4.13 18.11 -11.80
C THR A 99 -3.16 16.96 -11.50
N ILE A 100 -3.62 15.99 -10.72
CA ILE A 100 -2.93 14.74 -10.43
C ILE A 100 -3.63 13.66 -11.24
N PHE A 101 -2.92 13.10 -12.22
CA PHE A 101 -3.40 11.96 -13.00
C PHE A 101 -2.97 10.68 -12.32
N ILE A 102 -3.93 9.80 -12.05
CA ILE A 102 -3.73 8.51 -11.42
C ILE A 102 -4.11 7.42 -12.43
N PHE A 103 -3.15 6.61 -12.82
CA PHE A 103 -3.35 5.48 -13.71
C PHE A 103 -3.46 4.22 -12.87
N CYS A 104 -4.60 3.55 -12.94
CA CYS A 104 -4.93 2.42 -12.08
C CYS A 104 -5.88 1.45 -12.78
N SER A 105 -5.83 0.18 -12.40
CA SER A 105 -6.68 -0.85 -13.01
C SER A 105 -8.12 -0.81 -12.47
N VAL A 106 -8.25 -0.43 -11.19
CA VAL A 106 -9.53 -0.21 -10.50
C VAL A 106 -9.56 1.23 -9.97
N PRO A 107 -10.46 2.09 -10.47
CA PRO A 107 -10.61 3.44 -9.94
C PRO A 107 -11.23 3.42 -8.54
N SER A 108 -10.82 4.37 -7.72
CA SER A 108 -11.44 4.75 -6.45
C SER A 108 -12.78 5.46 -6.69
N ASP A 109 -13.69 5.34 -5.73
CA ASP A 109 -14.80 6.27 -5.60
C ASP A 109 -14.28 7.69 -5.35
N ILE A 110 -15.03 8.70 -5.80
CA ILE A 110 -14.70 10.10 -5.55
C ILE A 110 -15.14 10.45 -4.12
N PRO A 111 -14.23 10.87 -3.23
CA PRO A 111 -14.60 11.17 -1.85
C PRO A 111 -15.52 12.41 -1.81
N PRO A 112 -16.68 12.33 -1.14
CA PRO A 112 -17.66 13.41 -1.12
C PRO A 112 -17.14 14.70 -0.47
N ASN A 113 -16.17 14.58 0.44
CA ASN A 113 -15.57 15.70 1.16
C ASN A 113 -14.10 15.90 0.75
N TRP A 114 -13.75 15.63 -0.51
CA TRP A 114 -12.43 15.98 -1.04
C TRP A 114 -12.20 17.48 -0.90
N ASN A 115 -11.19 17.87 -0.12
CA ASN A 115 -10.83 19.26 0.07
C ASN A 115 -9.35 19.45 -0.23
N SER A 116 -9.05 19.77 -1.48
CA SER A 116 -7.70 20.06 -1.95
C SER A 116 -7.74 21.03 -3.12
N PRO A 117 -6.72 21.90 -3.28
CA PRO A 117 -6.57 22.71 -4.47
C PRO A 117 -6.11 21.90 -5.71
N TYR A 118 -5.95 20.58 -5.58
CA TYR A 118 -5.65 19.66 -6.67
C TYR A 118 -6.88 18.90 -7.15
N HIS A 119 -7.03 18.81 -8.47
CA HIS A 119 -7.98 17.94 -9.13
C HIS A 119 -7.37 16.55 -9.34
N VAL A 120 -8.07 15.49 -8.97
CA VAL A 120 -7.60 14.11 -9.16
C VAL A 120 -8.36 13.50 -10.33
N VAL A 121 -7.64 13.12 -11.38
CA VAL A 121 -8.19 12.45 -12.55
C VAL A 121 -7.74 11.00 -12.55
N GLN A 122 -8.69 10.08 -12.62
CA GLN A 122 -8.42 8.65 -12.63
C GLN A 122 -8.51 8.11 -14.06
N VAL A 123 -7.41 7.55 -14.56
CA VAL A 123 -7.31 6.91 -15.86
C VAL A 123 -7.30 5.40 -15.64
N LYS A 124 -8.39 4.75 -16.03
CA LYS A 124 -8.49 3.29 -15.93
C LYS A 124 -7.58 2.63 -16.95
N LEU A 125 -6.66 1.80 -16.47
CA LEU A 125 -5.82 0.93 -17.29
C LEU A 125 -6.52 -0.42 -17.47
N ASN A 126 -6.46 -0.96 -18.68
CA ASN A 126 -6.69 -2.39 -18.89
C ASN A 126 -5.38 -3.16 -18.64
N ASN A 127 -5.45 -4.49 -18.57
CA ASN A 127 -4.27 -5.32 -18.30
C ASN A 127 -3.16 -5.12 -19.36
N PRO A 128 -3.43 -5.11 -20.69
CA PRO A 128 -2.41 -4.78 -21.68
C PRO A 128 -1.70 -3.45 -21.46
N ASP A 129 -2.43 -2.38 -21.14
CA ASP A 129 -1.87 -1.05 -20.91
C ASP A 129 -0.99 -1.04 -19.65
N GLU A 130 -1.41 -1.72 -18.58
CA GLU A 130 -0.62 -1.86 -17.36
C GLU A 130 0.69 -2.63 -17.64
N MET A 131 0.62 -3.72 -18.40
CA MET A 131 1.79 -4.51 -18.78
C MET A 131 2.75 -3.71 -19.68
N ASP A 132 2.24 -2.92 -20.63
CA ASP A 132 3.06 -2.03 -21.46
C ASP A 132 3.82 -1.01 -20.62
N LEU A 133 3.19 -0.44 -19.59
CA LEU A 133 3.84 0.50 -18.68
C LEU A 133 4.96 -0.15 -17.88
N LEU A 134 4.75 -1.39 -17.42
CA LEU A 134 5.72 -2.15 -16.63
C LEU A 134 6.88 -2.69 -17.48
N ASP A 135 6.65 -3.02 -18.76
CA ASP A 135 7.70 -3.52 -19.65
C ASP A 135 8.84 -2.50 -19.78
N LYS A 136 10.05 -2.93 -19.42
CA LYS A 136 11.28 -2.13 -19.50
C LYS A 136 11.13 -0.71 -18.92
N GLU A 137 10.30 -0.57 -17.87
CA GLU A 137 10.02 0.70 -17.21
C GLU A 137 9.48 1.80 -18.16
N ASN A 138 8.69 1.44 -19.18
CA ASN A 138 8.10 2.38 -20.14
C ASN A 138 7.31 3.51 -19.47
N TYR A 139 6.78 3.30 -18.27
CA TYR A 139 6.16 4.34 -17.46
C TYR A 139 7.08 5.56 -17.27
N LYS A 140 8.40 5.36 -17.12
CA LYS A 140 9.39 6.46 -17.00
C LYS A 140 9.49 7.28 -18.29
N LYS A 141 9.40 6.62 -19.46
CA LYS A 141 9.39 7.30 -20.78
C LYS A 141 8.17 8.19 -20.96
N LYS A 142 7.06 7.86 -20.30
CA LYS A 142 5.83 8.65 -20.25
C LYS A 142 5.80 9.66 -19.09
N ALA A 143 6.94 9.87 -18.42
CA ALA A 143 7.08 10.74 -17.24
C ALA A 143 6.11 10.40 -16.09
N LEU A 144 5.74 9.12 -15.98
CA LEU A 144 4.95 8.61 -14.86
C LEU A 144 5.88 8.17 -13.73
N ILE A 145 5.35 8.18 -12.51
CA ILE A 145 6.01 7.71 -11.31
C ILE A 145 5.18 6.53 -10.77
N LEU A 146 5.85 5.38 -10.56
CA LEU A 146 5.24 4.21 -9.96
C LEU A 146 5.11 4.40 -8.45
N VAL A 147 3.92 4.14 -7.91
CA VAL A 147 3.66 3.99 -6.47
C VAL A 147 3.90 2.52 -6.12
N ASN A 148 5.16 2.23 -5.82
CA ASN A 148 5.67 0.96 -5.29
C ASN A 148 6.04 1.17 -3.83
#